data_AF-A0A1X0QNG1-F1
#
_entry.id   AF-A0A1X0QNG1-F1
#
_cell.length_a   1.000
_cell.length_b   1.000
_cell.length_c   1.000
_cell.angle_alpha   90.00
_cell.angle_beta   90.00
_cell.angle_gamma   90.00
#
_symmetry.space_group_name_H-M   'P 1'
#
loop_
_entity.id
_entity.type
_entity.pdbx_description
1 polymer ?
#
loop_
_entity_poly.entity_id
_entity_poly.type
_entity_poly.pdbx_seq_one_letter_code
_entity_poly.pdbx_strand_id
1 'polypeptide(L)'
;MIDKLYFRMKCEEVYVSPCCFANEPILERDSPTPDHLLSVIKGCNGGITDLTKRIHYTQKHIRLAIIDYAGLSTSPSDIRKFLDTYPNIKEIAIDHGKSIEILAQHQLLERNDAEKFNCRPSPVQRSK
;
A
#
# COMPACT_ATOMS: atom_id res chain seq x y z
N MET A 1 1.05 -14.53 -1.26
CA MET A 1 0.92 -13.05 -1.33
C MET A 1 2.17 -12.46 -1.97
N ILE A 2 3.35 -12.64 -1.38
CA ILE A 2 4.63 -12.12 -1.89
C ILE A 2 4.96 -12.60 -3.31
N ASP A 3 4.79 -13.89 -3.58
CA ASP A 3 5.00 -14.45 -4.93
C ASP A 3 4.15 -13.74 -6.00
N LYS A 4 2.94 -13.30 -5.64
CA LYS A 4 2.08 -12.55 -6.57
C LYS A 4 2.71 -11.19 -6.91
N LEU A 5 3.30 -10.52 -5.93
CA LEU A 5 4.00 -9.25 -6.14
C LEU A 5 5.23 -9.42 -7.04
N TYR A 6 6.06 -10.44 -6.80
CA TYR A 6 7.21 -10.70 -7.67
C TYR A 6 6.83 -11.21 -9.06
N PHE A 7 6.01 -12.26 -9.16
CA PHE A 7 5.80 -12.95 -10.43
C PHE A 7 4.72 -12.31 -11.30
N ARG A 8 3.64 -11.78 -10.70
CA ARG A 8 2.53 -11.15 -11.43
C ARG A 8 2.72 -9.64 -11.54
N MET A 9 3.07 -8.96 -10.45
CA MET A 9 3.25 -7.50 -10.44
C MET A 9 4.65 -7.04 -10.82
N LYS A 10 5.61 -7.97 -10.95
CA LYS A 10 7.00 -7.69 -11.35
C LYS A 10 7.71 -6.71 -10.41
N CYS A 11 7.42 -6.79 -9.12
CA CYS A 11 8.11 -5.99 -8.11
C CYS A 11 9.60 -6.34 -8.03
N GLU A 12 10.44 -5.32 -7.86
CA GLU A 12 11.87 -5.49 -7.53
C GLU A 12 12.06 -5.78 -6.04
N GLU A 13 11.28 -5.10 -5.20
CA GLU A 13 11.30 -5.23 -3.74
C GLU A 13 9.85 -5.28 -3.21
N VAL A 14 9.63 -6.06 -2.16
CA VAL A 14 8.31 -6.30 -1.56
C VAL A 14 8.35 -5.99 -0.07
N TYR A 15 7.46 -5.11 0.39
CA TYR A 15 7.35 -4.71 1.79
C TYR A 15 6.00 -5.14 2.35
N VAL A 16 5.97 -5.54 3.62
CA VAL A 16 4.76 -6.09 4.27
C VAL A 16 4.56 -5.46 5.63
N SER A 17 3.31 -5.05 5.90
CA SER A 17 2.83 -4.66 7.22
C SER A 17 2.00 -5.80 7.82
N PRO A 18 2.59 -6.70 8.62
CA PRO A 18 1.88 -7.88 9.12
C PRO A 18 0.89 -7.56 10.24
N CYS A 19 1.03 -6.43 10.93
CA CYS A 19 0.22 -6.07 12.09
C CYS A 19 -0.30 -4.64 11.98
N CYS A 20 -1.29 -4.43 11.11
CA CYS A 20 -1.97 -3.15 10.98
C CYS A 20 -3.43 -3.33 10.59
N PHE A 21 -4.27 -2.35 10.94
CA PHE A 21 -5.58 -2.20 10.34
C PHE A 21 -5.50 -1.40 9.05
N ALA A 22 -6.34 -1.73 8.08
CA ALA A 22 -6.33 -1.06 6.77
C ALA A 22 -6.74 0.43 6.85
N ASN A 23 -7.40 0.85 7.93
CA ASN A 23 -7.77 2.24 8.20
C ASN A 23 -6.76 2.99 9.09
N GLU A 24 -5.70 2.33 9.55
CA GLU A 24 -4.59 3.03 10.23
C GLU A 24 -3.77 3.84 9.21
N PRO A 25 -3.29 5.04 9.61
CA PRO A 25 -2.44 5.87 8.77
C PRO A 25 -1.23 5.08 8.27
N ILE A 26 -0.97 5.09 6.96
CA ILE A 26 0.09 4.28 6.34
C ILE A 26 1.42 4.46 7.09
N LEU A 27 1.84 5.70 7.37
CA LEU A 27 3.15 6.02 7.95
C LEU A 27 3.32 5.62 9.42
N GLU A 28 2.23 5.28 10.11
CA GLU A 28 2.25 4.94 11.54
C GLU A 28 2.16 3.42 11.77
N ARG A 29 2.01 2.64 10.70
CA ARG A 29 1.84 1.19 10.79
C ARG A 29 3.08 0.50 11.32
N ASP A 30 2.85 -0.65 11.97
CA ASP A 30 3.90 -1.51 12.49
C ASP A 30 4.89 -0.75 13.40
N SER A 31 4.38 0.17 14.22
CA SER A 31 5.15 0.86 15.26
C SER A 31 4.71 0.37 16.64
N PRO A 32 5.56 -0.34 17.40
CA PRO A 32 6.93 -0.76 17.07
C PRO A 32 7.00 -1.87 16.00
N THR A 33 8.14 -1.96 15.30
CA THR A 33 8.32 -2.91 14.20
C THR A 33 8.23 -4.37 14.68
N PRO A 34 7.36 -5.21 14.07
CA PRO A 34 7.16 -6.60 14.47
C PRO A 34 8.24 -7.51 13.85
N ASP A 35 9.50 -7.32 14.25
CA ASP A 35 10.68 -7.99 13.65
C ASP A 35 10.55 -9.51 13.60
N HIS A 36 10.01 -10.11 14.66
CA HIS A 36 9.79 -11.56 14.73
C HIS A 36 8.86 -12.06 13.61
N LEU A 37 7.80 -11.32 13.27
CA LEU A 37 6.89 -11.67 12.18
C LEU A 37 7.51 -11.43 10.81
N LEU A 38 8.25 -10.33 10.63
CA LEU A 38 8.92 -10.07 9.36
C LEU A 38 9.96 -11.14 9.04
N SER A 39 10.68 -11.64 10.05
CA SER A 39 11.72 -12.67 9.88
C SER A 39 11.21 -14.00 9.32
N VAL A 40 9.93 -14.34 9.55
CA VAL A 40 9.33 -15.57 9.05
C VAL A 40 8.75 -15.42 7.63
N ILE A 41 8.58 -14.18 7.16
CA ILE A 41 8.01 -13.89 5.84
C ILE A 41 9.13 -13.89 4.79
N LYS A 42 9.31 -15.03 4.11
CA LYS A 42 10.34 -15.18 3.07
C LYS A 42 10.09 -14.24 1.88
N GLY A 43 11.16 -13.60 1.40
CA GLY A 43 11.13 -12.70 0.24
C GLY A 43 10.63 -11.28 0.55
N CYS A 44 10.42 -10.94 1.81
CA CYS A 44 10.11 -9.59 2.27
C CYS A 44 11.39 -8.76 2.42
N ASN A 45 11.35 -7.50 1.99
CA ASN A 45 12.41 -6.50 2.12
C ASN A 45 12.22 -5.58 3.34
N GLY A 46 11.19 -5.81 4.15
CA GLY A 46 10.93 -5.09 5.39
C GLY A 46 9.49 -4.60 5.54
N GLY A 47 9.28 -3.75 6.54
CA GLY A 47 8.00 -3.14 6.86
C GLY A 47 7.76 -1.81 6.15
N ILE A 48 6.78 -1.05 6.64
CA ILE A 48 6.49 0.28 6.11
C ILE A 48 7.64 1.27 6.32
N THR A 49 8.37 1.16 7.43
CA THR A 49 9.54 2.00 7.71
C THR A 49 10.66 1.76 6.69
N ASP A 50 10.83 0.52 6.23
CA ASP A 50 11.82 0.18 5.21
C ASP A 50 11.38 0.65 3.81
N LEU A 51 10.09 0.50 3.49
CA LEU A 51 9.51 1.06 2.27
C LEU A 51 9.71 2.58 2.20
N THR A 52 9.37 3.29 3.27
CA THR A 52 9.47 4.77 3.31
C THR A 52 10.92 5.24 3.23
N LYS A 53 11.87 4.57 3.90
CA LYS A 53 13.31 4.82 3.72
C LYS A 53 13.72 4.62 2.26
N ARG A 54 13.33 3.51 1.64
CA ARG A 54 13.64 3.21 0.24
C ARG A 54 13.08 4.29 -0.70
N ILE A 55 11.84 4.72 -0.50
CA ILE A 55 11.21 5.78 -1.29
C ILE A 55 11.93 7.12 -1.05
N HIS A 56 12.30 7.43 0.19
CA HIS A 56 12.92 8.71 0.54
C HIS A 56 14.32 8.86 -0.09
N TYR A 57 15.13 7.81 -0.07
CA TYR A 57 16.52 7.88 -0.54
C TYR A 57 16.71 7.64 -2.03
N THR A 58 15.69 7.18 -2.75
CA THR A 58 15.80 6.93 -4.18
C THR A 58 15.45 8.16 -5.03
N GLN A 59 16.28 8.42 -6.04
CA GLN A 59 15.99 9.44 -7.06
C GLN A 59 15.12 8.90 -8.20
N LYS A 60 14.86 7.59 -8.22
CA LYS A 60 14.07 6.96 -9.29
C LYS A 60 12.58 7.24 -9.09
N HIS A 61 11.86 7.35 -10.20
CA HIS A 61 10.40 7.26 -10.18
C HIS A 61 9.97 5.85 -9.79
N ILE A 62 8.96 5.77 -8.93
CA ILE A 62 8.44 4.52 -8.39
C ILE A 62 7.02 4.28 -8.92
N ARG A 63 6.79 3.04 -9.34
CA ARG A 63 5.45 2.44 -9.43
C ARG A 63 5.23 1.60 -8.17
N LEU A 64 4.23 1.97 -7.38
CA LEU A 64 3.86 1.18 -6.20
C LEU A 64 2.89 0.08 -6.64
N ALA A 65 3.17 -1.18 -6.32
CA ALA A 65 2.26 -2.29 -6.61
C ALA A 65 1.60 -2.79 -5.32
N ILE A 66 0.28 -2.92 -5.34
CA ILE A 66 -0.52 -3.31 -4.19
C ILE A 66 -1.50 -4.43 -4.56
N ILE A 67 -1.87 -5.24 -3.58
CA ILE A 67 -2.90 -6.28 -3.75
C ILE A 67 -4.21 -5.72 -3.20
N ASP A 68 -5.15 -5.45 -4.09
CA ASP A 68 -6.43 -4.79 -3.78
C ASP A 68 -6.23 -3.40 -3.11
N TYR A 69 -7.31 -2.61 -3.01
CA TYR A 69 -7.29 -1.28 -2.40
C TYR A 69 -6.89 -1.33 -0.93
N ALA A 70 -7.49 -2.25 -0.17
CA ALA A 70 -7.23 -2.43 1.25
C ALA A 70 -5.81 -2.95 1.56
N GLY A 71 -5.06 -3.40 0.55
CA GLY A 71 -3.66 -3.76 0.70
C GLY A 71 -2.75 -2.56 0.96
N LEU A 72 -3.19 -1.34 0.66
CA LEU A 72 -2.48 -0.11 0.98
C LEU A 72 -3.18 0.69 2.07
N SER A 73 -4.42 1.13 1.86
CA SER A 73 -5.20 1.84 2.88
C SER A 73 -6.67 1.83 2.49
N THR A 74 -7.57 1.93 3.46
CA THR A 74 -9.00 2.16 3.19
C THR A 74 -9.41 3.62 3.34
N SER A 75 -8.45 4.53 3.58
CA SER A 75 -8.69 5.95 3.75
C SER A 75 -8.20 6.74 2.52
N PRO A 76 -9.11 7.32 1.72
CA PRO A 76 -8.73 8.17 0.60
C PRO A 76 -7.82 9.34 0.99
N SER A 77 -8.08 9.94 2.15
CA SER A 77 -7.28 11.08 2.66
C SER A 77 -5.85 10.67 3.01
N ASP A 78 -5.67 9.46 3.53
CA ASP A 78 -4.37 8.90 3.88
C ASP A 78 -3.54 8.57 2.62
N ILE A 79 -4.20 8.05 1.57
CA ILE A 79 -3.58 7.84 0.26
C ILE A 79 -3.06 9.15 -0.34
N ARG A 80 -3.88 10.22 -0.29
CA ARG A 80 -3.45 11.54 -0.79
C ARG A 80 -2.24 12.06 -0.02
N LYS A 81 -2.30 12.05 1.31
CA LYS A 81 -1.17 12.46 2.17
C LYS A 81 0.10 11.67 1.89
N PHE A 82 -0.01 10.35 1.69
CA PHE A 82 1.12 9.49 1.39
C PHE A 82 1.77 9.86 0.05
N LEU A 83 0.96 10.10 -0.99
CA LEU A 83 1.44 10.49 -2.32
C LEU A 83 1.98 11.92 -2.38
N ASP A 84 1.43 12.84 -1.59
CA ASP A 84 1.96 14.20 -1.43
C ASP A 84 3.32 14.19 -0.72
N THR A 85 3.48 13.30 0.28
CA THR A 85 4.75 13.12 1.01
C THR A 85 5.84 12.55 0.11
N TYR A 86 5.47 11.68 -0.84
CA TYR A 86 6.40 10.98 -1.72
C TYR A 86 6.12 11.25 -3.20
N PRO A 87 6.52 12.43 -3.73
CA PRO A 87 6.22 12.84 -5.10
C PRO A 87 6.91 11.99 -6.17
N ASN A 88 7.90 11.16 -5.80
CA ASN A 88 8.54 10.20 -6.70
C ASN A 88 7.69 8.95 -6.99
N ILE A 89 6.60 8.71 -6.26
CA ILE A 89 5.60 7.70 -6.61
C ILE A 89 4.72 8.24 -7.74
N LYS A 90 4.87 7.71 -8.96
CA LYS A 90 4.18 8.24 -10.15
C LYS A 90 2.86 7.56 -10.44
N GLU A 91 2.69 6.32 -9.99
CA GLU A 91 1.45 5.57 -10.17
C GLU A 91 1.37 4.41 -9.18
N ILE A 92 0.14 3.95 -8.95
CA ILE A 92 -0.17 2.76 -8.17
C ILE A 92 -0.77 1.72 -9.12
N ALA A 93 -0.18 0.52 -9.13
CA ALA A 93 -0.71 -0.65 -9.81
C ALA A 93 -1.45 -1.54 -8.79
N ILE A 94 -2.74 -1.72 -8.97
CA ILE A 94 -3.64 -2.45 -8.07
C ILE A 94 -4.00 -3.79 -8.70
N ASP A 95 -3.66 -4.89 -8.02
CA ASP A 95 -3.98 -6.23 -8.49
C ASP A 95 -5.30 -6.76 -7.91
N HIS A 96 -6.35 -6.71 -8.72
CA HIS A 96 -7.68 -7.26 -8.42
C HIS A 96 -7.78 -8.77 -8.64
N GLY A 97 -6.66 -9.45 -8.92
CA GLY A 97 -6.60 -10.90 -9.19
C GLY A 97 -6.97 -11.29 -10.61
N LYS A 98 -8.05 -10.73 -11.18
CA LYS A 98 -8.43 -10.94 -12.59
C LYS A 98 -7.74 -9.94 -13.51
N SER A 99 -7.60 -8.70 -13.07
CA SER A 99 -7.02 -7.60 -13.82
C SER A 99 -6.03 -6.82 -12.94
N ILE A 100 -5.23 -5.97 -13.59
CA ILE A 100 -4.39 -4.98 -12.93
C ILE A 100 -4.93 -3.60 -13.36
N GLU A 101 -5.31 -2.79 -12.38
CA GLU A 101 -5.68 -1.38 -12.59
C GLU A 101 -4.45 -0.51 -12.32
N ILE A 102 -4.24 0.53 -13.11
CA ILE A 102 -3.16 1.49 -12.91
C ILE A 102 -3.77 2.86 -12.72
N LEU A 103 -3.45 3.50 -11.60
CA LEU A 103 -3.88 4.86 -11.27
C LEU A 103 -2.66 5.75 -11.17
N ALA A 104 -2.57 6.76 -12.05
CA ALA A 104 -1.51 7.75 -12.00
C ALA A 104 -1.69 8.67 -10.78
N GLN A 105 -0.58 9.21 -10.27
CA GLN A 105 -0.57 10.05 -9.07
C GLN A 105 -1.54 11.24 -9.18
N HIS A 106 -1.57 11.94 -10.32
CA HIS A 106 -2.49 13.08 -10.52
C HIS A 106 -3.97 12.68 -10.45
N GLN A 107 -4.33 11.46 -10.85
CA GLN A 107 -5.69 10.95 -10.72
C GLN A 107 -6.08 10.77 -9.24
N LEU A 108 -5.12 10.32 -8.42
CA LEU A 108 -5.31 10.11 -6.99
C LEU A 108 -5.31 11.43 -6.20
N LEU A 109 -4.49 12.40 -6.60
CA LEU A 109 -4.35 13.68 -5.90
C LEU A 109 -5.40 14.71 -6.29
N GLU A 110 -5.71 14.86 -7.58
CA GLU A 110 -6.56 15.95 -8.09
C GLU A 110 -7.96 15.50 -8.46
N ARG A 111 -8.15 14.22 -8.76
CA ARG A 111 -9.46 13.65 -9.08
C ARG A 111 -10.04 12.91 -7.88
N ASN A 112 -11.18 12.25 -8.10
CA ASN A 112 -11.87 11.44 -7.10
C ASN A 112 -11.45 9.96 -7.15
N ASP A 113 -10.38 9.60 -7.86
CA ASP A 113 -9.95 8.19 -7.93
C ASP A 113 -9.46 7.64 -6.59
N ALA A 114 -9.00 8.50 -5.66
CA ALA A 114 -8.68 8.07 -4.30
C ALA A 114 -9.91 7.55 -3.53
N GLU A 115 -11.14 7.95 -3.91
CA GLU A 115 -12.36 7.44 -3.28
C GLU A 115 -12.56 5.93 -3.50
N LYS A 116 -11.92 5.35 -4.52
CA LYS A 116 -11.92 3.90 -4.74
C LYS A 116 -11.28 3.13 -3.57
N PHE A 117 -10.40 3.79 -2.80
CA PHE A 117 -9.81 3.21 -1.60
C PHE A 117 -10.80 3.13 -0.43
N ASN A 118 -11.92 3.86 -0.46
CA ASN A 118 -13.00 3.71 0.52
C ASN A 118 -13.85 2.45 0.23
N CYS A 119 -13.21 1.29 0.22
CA CYS A 119 -13.79 0.05 -0.30
C CYS A 119 -14.41 -0.86 0.79
N ARG A 120 -14.28 -0.50 2.08
CA ARG A 120 -14.83 -1.30 3.19
C ARG A 120 -16.14 -0.70 3.69
N PRO A 121 -17.29 -1.37 3.50
CA PRO A 121 -18.53 -0.95 4.12
C PRO A 121 -18.45 -1.09 5.64
N SER A 122 -19.14 -0.20 6.35
CA SER A 122 -19.27 -0.29 7.81
C SER A 122 -19.78 -1.67 8.23
N PRO A 123 -19.30 -2.21 9.36
CA PRO A 123 -19.84 -3.45 9.91
C PRO A 123 -21.36 -3.34 10.04
N VAL A 124 -22.10 -4.25 9.41
CA VAL A 124 -23.54 -4.29 9.54
C VAL A 124 -23.87 -4.70 10.98
N GLN A 125 -24.59 -3.86 11.72
CA GLN A 125 -25.06 -4.20 13.07
C GLN A 125 -26.01 -5.40 12.97
N ARG A 126 -25.55 -6.57 13.41
CA ARG A 126 -26.31 -7.84 13.32
C ARG A 126 -27.17 -8.14 14.55
N SER A 127 -27.02 -7.37 15.62
CA SER A 127 -27.79 -7.51 16.85
C SER A 127 -28.23 -6.14 17.37
N LYS A 128 -29.47 -6.07 17.86
CA LYS A 128 -30.01 -4.92 18.59
C LYS A 128 -29.45 -4.87 20.00
#